data_AF-A0A4Q1SNE3-F1
#
_entry.id   AF-A0A4Q1SNE3-F1
#
_cell.length_a   1.000
_cell.length_b   1.000
_cell.length_c   1.000
_cell.angle_alpha   90.00
_cell.angle_beta   90.00
_cell.angle_gamma   90.00
#
_symmetry.space_group_name_H-M   'P 1'
#
loop_
_entity.id
_entity.type
_entity.pdbx_description
1 polymer ?
#
loop_
_entity_poly.entity_id
_entity_poly.type
_entity_poly.pdbx_seq_one_letter_code
_entity_poly.pdbx_strand_id
1 'polypeptide(L)'
;MKTVTAESSPSLIMALTKEVPLEHGPDLVSSLPGQYIGKVLEKLDHIKPLTTGNIQLLKCNPCGKKGKYDIGMIAFDIDRYYKDAKKHGSSIMENLDAYIQTTGYFRCKHCHSAGDWTYSSDFLIEMTSMLLMRSVNMENPRLHFGPLGLFDGSRHRFATDSEEYLLKKIALHEDSLLWNKLGNLYNKGGRPELATAAFEQSIRLDPAQVESHFSLGQILEQVHEYEWAAYHFRLTLCYGSSYKAMDAIDLRKMLACALDYLFSIHTKSEGTIQLIPTGEELKAARCGEVIEDIQEEEAWIEWDVVPNQLESFFPIAEMYMGERRKEIPFRLRTLDKHLRPVRSTPIKKKKKKRK
;
A
#
# COMPACT_ATOMS: atom_id res chain seq x y z
N MET A 1 30.80 -0.74 -0.81
CA MET A 1 30.05 -0.21 0.34
C MET A 1 29.52 1.16 -0.02
N LYS A 2 28.29 1.25 -0.56
CA LYS A 2 27.62 2.56 -0.69
C LYS A 2 27.11 2.89 0.71
N THR A 3 27.63 3.95 1.30
CA THR A 3 27.07 4.53 2.52
C THR A 3 25.65 4.98 2.19
N VAL A 4 24.65 4.22 2.65
CA VAL A 4 23.28 4.72 2.78
C VAL A 4 23.39 5.85 3.81
N THR A 5 23.48 7.08 3.33
CA THR A 5 23.45 8.24 4.24
C THR A 5 22.05 8.27 4.83
N ALA A 6 21.95 8.04 6.14
CA ALA A 6 20.73 7.89 6.90
C ALA A 6 19.74 9.03 6.68
N GLU A 7 18.79 8.83 5.76
CA GLU A 7 17.66 9.72 5.53
C GLU A 7 16.45 9.27 6.35
N SER A 8 16.61 8.68 7.54
CA SER A 8 15.49 8.31 8.41
C SER A 8 15.23 9.38 9.47
N SER A 9 13.98 9.41 9.93
CA SER A 9 13.49 10.43 10.86
C SER A 9 13.88 10.14 12.31
N PRO A 10 14.53 11.08 13.04
CA PRO A 10 14.72 10.96 14.47
C PRO A 10 13.39 10.78 15.22
N SER A 11 12.34 11.50 14.79
CA SER A 11 11.00 11.38 15.38
C SER A 11 10.38 10.00 15.13
N LEU A 12 10.66 9.37 13.99
CA LEU A 12 10.22 7.99 13.71
C LEU A 12 10.90 7.00 14.66
N ILE A 13 12.22 7.11 14.83
CA ILE A 13 12.96 6.23 15.74
C ILE A 13 12.45 6.39 17.16
N MET A 14 12.24 7.63 17.61
CA MET A 14 11.68 7.89 18.92
C MET A 14 10.27 7.28 19.06
N ALA A 15 9.44 7.35 18.03
CA ALA A 15 8.11 6.72 18.04
C ALA A 15 8.18 5.19 18.08
N LEU A 16 9.16 4.57 17.41
CA LEU A 16 9.31 3.11 17.35
C LEU A 16 10.01 2.51 18.58
N THR A 17 11.02 3.19 19.11
CA THR A 17 11.89 2.68 20.18
C THR A 17 11.56 3.24 21.56
N LYS A 18 10.85 4.38 21.61
CA LYS A 18 10.65 5.21 22.81
C LYS A 18 11.95 5.79 23.39
N GLU A 19 13.04 5.72 22.63
CA GLU A 19 14.34 6.28 23.01
C GLU A 19 14.64 7.56 22.22
N VAL A 20 15.39 8.48 22.83
CA VAL A 20 15.84 9.69 22.14
C VAL A 20 17.04 9.31 21.25
N PRO A 21 16.96 9.50 19.92
CA PRO A 21 18.07 9.16 19.03
C PRO A 21 19.30 10.02 19.34
N LEU A 22 20.49 9.40 19.36
CA LEU A 22 21.75 10.14 19.48
C LEU A 22 21.95 11.01 18.22
N GLU A 23 22.22 12.30 18.41
CA GLU A 23 22.34 13.32 17.33
C GLU A 23 23.36 12.96 16.24
N HIS A 24 24.31 12.05 16.50
CA HIS A 24 25.40 11.66 15.60
C HIS A 24 25.64 10.13 15.58
N GLY A 25 24.59 9.34 15.79
CA GLY A 25 24.68 7.87 15.78
C GLY A 25 24.94 7.24 14.40
N PRO A 26 25.37 5.96 14.35
CA PRO A 26 25.49 5.20 13.09
C PRO A 26 24.16 5.17 12.33
N ASP A 27 24.22 4.82 11.03
CA ASP A 27 23.11 4.87 10.08
C ASP A 27 21.75 4.55 10.74
N LEU A 28 20.92 5.58 10.97
CA LEU A 28 19.68 5.51 11.74
C LEU A 28 18.73 4.41 11.20
N VAL A 29 18.86 4.05 9.92
CA VAL A 29 18.06 2.97 9.31
C VAL A 29 18.42 1.60 9.89
N SER A 30 19.70 1.35 10.19
CA SER A 30 20.17 0.08 10.78
C SER A 30 19.70 -0.14 12.23
N SER A 31 19.28 0.94 12.91
CA SER A 31 18.74 0.90 14.27
C SER A 31 17.23 0.67 14.36
N LEU A 32 16.54 0.55 13.21
CA LEU A 32 15.09 0.36 13.22
C LEU A 32 14.72 -1.02 13.80
N PRO A 33 13.73 -1.09 14.72
CA PRO A 33 13.27 -2.35 15.26
C PRO A 33 12.36 -3.07 14.28
N GLY A 34 12.55 -4.38 14.11
CA GLY A 34 11.73 -5.17 13.20
C GLY A 34 12.37 -6.50 12.85
N GLN A 35 11.56 -7.52 12.62
CA GLN A 35 12.02 -8.84 12.21
C GLN A 35 12.44 -8.84 10.73
N TYR A 36 11.76 -8.05 9.89
CA TYR A 36 11.95 -8.12 8.43
C TYR A 36 12.90 -7.06 7.86
N ILE A 37 13.23 -6.03 8.65
CA ILE A 37 14.03 -4.89 8.18
C ILE A 37 15.39 -5.35 7.64
N GLY A 38 16.11 -6.22 8.35
CA GLY A 38 17.41 -6.72 7.91
C GLY A 38 17.35 -7.40 6.54
N LYS A 39 16.32 -8.23 6.32
CA LYS A 39 16.09 -8.93 5.04
C LYS A 39 15.80 -7.96 3.90
N VAL A 40 15.01 -6.92 4.18
CA VAL A 40 14.69 -5.89 3.19
C VAL A 40 15.93 -5.05 2.85
N LEU A 41 16.72 -4.65 3.86
CA LEU A 41 17.95 -3.88 3.67
C LEU A 41 18.99 -4.61 2.82
N GLU A 42 19.17 -5.91 3.05
CA GLU A 42 20.11 -6.74 2.28
C GLU A 42 19.76 -6.81 0.78
N LYS A 43 18.48 -6.65 0.43
CA LYS A 43 17.94 -6.86 -0.92
C LYS A 43 17.23 -5.64 -1.48
N LEU A 44 17.53 -4.43 -0.99
CA LEU A 44 16.91 -3.19 -1.47
C LEU A 44 17.00 -3.00 -2.99
N ASP A 45 18.12 -3.41 -3.59
CA ASP A 45 18.34 -3.30 -5.04
C ASP A 45 17.38 -4.18 -5.89
N HIS A 46 16.70 -5.16 -5.28
CA HIS A 46 15.68 -5.98 -5.95
C HIS A 46 14.30 -5.32 -5.98
N ILE A 47 14.05 -4.37 -5.08
CA ILE A 47 12.78 -3.64 -5.03
C ILE A 47 12.75 -2.65 -6.18
N LYS A 48 11.86 -2.90 -7.14
CA LYS A 48 11.62 -1.98 -8.25
C LYS A 48 10.94 -0.72 -7.73
N PRO A 49 11.52 0.47 -7.93
CA PRO A 49 10.86 1.72 -7.54
C PRO A 49 9.50 1.85 -8.21
N LEU A 50 8.49 2.33 -7.47
CA LEU A 50 7.14 2.58 -7.99
C LEU A 50 7.13 3.64 -9.10
N THR A 51 8.11 4.54 -9.11
CA THR A 51 8.26 5.61 -10.09
C THR A 51 9.69 5.66 -10.59
N THR A 52 9.90 6.06 -11.85
CA THR A 52 11.24 6.38 -12.33
C THR A 52 11.82 7.51 -11.49
N GLY A 53 13.07 7.37 -11.02
CA GLY A 53 13.69 8.38 -10.16
C GLY A 53 13.69 9.77 -10.80
N ASN A 54 13.35 10.78 -10.00
CA ASN A 54 13.26 12.17 -10.39
C ASN A 54 14.19 13.00 -9.51
N ILE A 55 15.47 13.01 -9.89
CA ILE A 55 16.52 13.64 -9.09
C ILE A 55 16.56 15.13 -9.39
N GLN A 56 16.22 15.93 -8.39
CA GLN A 56 16.19 17.38 -8.48
C GLN A 56 17.15 18.03 -7.48
N LEU A 57 17.71 19.19 -7.86
CA LEU A 57 18.53 20.00 -6.97
C LEU A 57 17.62 20.87 -6.10
N LEU A 58 17.67 20.66 -4.79
CA LEU A 58 16.90 21.41 -3.80
C LEU A 58 17.83 22.10 -2.81
N LYS A 59 17.39 23.24 -2.29
CA LYS A 59 18.03 23.90 -1.14
C LYS A 59 17.16 23.68 0.11
N CYS A 60 17.79 23.19 1.16
CA CYS A 60 17.16 23.08 2.47
C CYS A 60 17.19 24.47 3.13
N ASN A 61 16.04 25.05 3.42
CA ASN A 61 15.98 26.37 4.05
C ASN A 61 16.53 26.39 5.49
N PRO A 62 16.27 25.39 6.35
CA PRO A 62 16.83 25.33 7.70
C PRO A 62 18.36 25.44 7.80
N CYS A 63 19.12 24.73 6.96
CA CYS A 63 20.59 24.74 7.02
C CYS A 63 21.26 25.49 5.86
N GLY A 64 20.49 25.95 4.87
CA GLY A 64 20.98 26.66 3.68
C GLY A 64 21.73 25.81 2.66
N LYS A 65 21.98 24.52 2.94
CA LYS A 65 22.73 23.62 2.05
C LYS A 65 21.89 23.14 0.87
N LYS A 66 22.55 22.96 -0.28
CA LYS A 66 21.95 22.39 -1.49
C LYS A 66 22.31 20.91 -1.62
N GLY A 67 21.39 20.11 -2.13
CA GLY A 67 21.60 18.69 -2.39
C GLY A 67 20.71 18.18 -3.51
N LYS A 68 21.09 17.05 -4.10
CA LYS A 68 20.27 16.32 -5.05
C LYS A 68 19.44 15.27 -4.33
N TYR A 69 18.13 15.28 -4.57
CA TYR A 69 17.15 14.41 -3.93
C TYR A 69 16.20 13.84 -4.96
N ASP A 70 15.76 12.60 -4.76
CA ASP A 70 14.71 12.02 -5.57
C ASP A 70 13.35 12.49 -5.03
N ILE A 71 12.67 13.33 -5.81
CA ILE A 71 11.36 13.87 -5.44
C ILE A 71 10.20 12.97 -5.91
N GLY A 72 10.49 11.87 -6.61
CA GLY A 72 9.48 10.98 -7.15
C GLY A 72 8.54 11.64 -8.16
N MET A 73 7.28 11.20 -8.17
CA MET A 73 6.25 11.77 -9.03
C MET A 73 5.86 13.15 -8.53
N ILE A 74 5.65 14.06 -9.47
CA ILE A 74 5.15 15.40 -9.23
C ILE A 74 3.64 15.37 -9.40
N ALA A 75 2.92 15.87 -8.40
CA ALA A 75 1.48 16.11 -8.51
C ALA A 75 1.22 17.61 -8.48
N PHE A 76 0.47 18.10 -9.47
CA PHE A 76 0.14 19.51 -9.61
C PHE A 76 -1.35 19.75 -9.37
N ASP A 77 -1.68 20.55 -8.36
CA ASP A 77 -3.06 20.93 -8.03
C ASP A 77 -3.57 21.99 -9.02
N ILE A 78 -3.92 21.51 -10.21
CA ILE A 78 -4.33 22.38 -11.33
C ILE A 78 -5.65 23.10 -11.06
N ASP A 79 -6.55 22.48 -10.31
CA ASP A 79 -7.85 23.06 -9.97
C ASP A 79 -7.67 24.26 -9.05
N ARG A 80 -6.80 24.15 -8.05
CA ARG A 80 -6.44 25.27 -7.18
C ARG A 80 -5.72 26.36 -7.97
N TYR A 81 -4.75 25.98 -8.81
CA TYR A 81 -4.02 26.92 -9.67
C TYR A 81 -4.98 27.77 -10.52
N TYR A 82 -5.92 27.15 -11.25
CA TYR A 82 -6.86 27.90 -12.09
C TYR A 82 -7.84 28.77 -11.29
N LYS A 83 -8.27 28.31 -10.11
CA LYS A 83 -9.13 29.11 -9.22
C LYS A 83 -8.43 30.38 -8.77
N ASP A 84 -7.16 30.27 -8.40
CA ASP A 84 -6.39 31.40 -7.92
C ASP A 84 -5.94 32.31 -9.09
N ALA A 85 -5.66 31.73 -10.27
CA ALA A 85 -5.27 32.48 -11.48
C ALA A 85 -6.38 33.44 -11.95
N LYS A 86 -7.65 33.01 -11.84
CA LYS A 86 -8.81 33.86 -12.14
C LYS A 86 -8.92 35.08 -11.22
N LYS A 87 -8.39 34.99 -10.00
CA LYS A 87 -8.45 36.08 -9.00
C LYS A 87 -7.25 37.02 -9.09
N HIS A 88 -6.07 36.50 -9.41
CA HIS A 88 -4.80 37.23 -9.29
C HIS A 88 -4.08 37.49 -10.63
N GLY A 89 -4.60 36.98 -11.75
CA GLY A 89 -4.05 37.23 -13.10
C GLY A 89 -2.68 36.58 -13.32
N SER A 90 -1.85 37.19 -14.18
CA SER A 90 -0.55 36.66 -14.61
C SER A 90 0.52 36.59 -13.51
N SER A 91 0.32 37.26 -12.37
CA SER A 91 1.23 37.21 -11.21
C SER A 91 1.37 35.82 -10.60
N ILE A 92 0.45 34.90 -10.90
CA ILE A 92 0.42 33.59 -10.26
C ILE A 92 1.52 32.63 -10.73
N MET A 93 2.13 32.91 -11.89
CA MET A 93 3.28 32.13 -12.38
C MET A 93 4.53 32.34 -11.51
N GLU A 94 4.56 33.38 -10.67
CA GLU A 94 5.68 33.66 -9.76
C GLU A 94 5.73 32.71 -8.55
N ASN A 95 4.64 31.97 -8.26
CA ASN A 95 4.53 31.08 -7.10
C ASN A 95 3.97 29.70 -7.50
N LEU A 96 4.55 29.14 -8.58
CA LEU A 96 4.19 27.82 -9.10
C LEU A 96 4.41 26.71 -8.08
N ASP A 97 5.42 26.85 -7.23
CA ASP A 97 5.77 25.86 -6.21
C ASP A 97 4.62 25.62 -5.23
N ALA A 98 3.75 26.61 -4.94
CA ALA A 98 2.62 26.45 -4.02
C ALA A 98 1.59 25.39 -4.43
N TYR A 99 1.62 24.96 -5.69
CA TYR A 99 0.71 23.98 -6.27
C TYR A 99 1.37 22.63 -6.55
N ILE A 100 2.67 22.51 -6.25
CA ILE A 100 3.48 21.32 -6.49
C ILE A 100 3.50 20.46 -5.22
N GLN A 101 3.15 19.19 -5.38
CA GLN A 101 3.34 18.13 -4.39
C GLN A 101 4.25 17.05 -4.97
N THR A 102 4.91 16.30 -4.10
CA THR A 102 5.90 15.29 -4.49
C THR A 102 5.70 14.01 -3.68
N THR A 103 5.94 12.85 -4.31
CA THR A 103 5.77 11.56 -3.63
C THR A 103 7.06 11.02 -3.03
N GLY A 104 8.22 11.43 -3.54
CA GLY A 104 9.52 10.95 -3.06
C GLY A 104 9.76 11.32 -1.60
N TYR A 105 10.24 10.35 -0.82
CA TYR A 105 10.63 10.60 0.56
C TYR A 105 12.12 10.90 0.65
N PHE A 106 12.46 12.09 1.15
CA PHE A 106 13.84 12.53 1.31
C PHE A 106 13.97 13.51 2.47
N ARG A 107 15.07 13.42 3.23
CA ARG A 107 15.41 14.36 4.30
C ARG A 107 16.73 15.05 4.01
N CYS A 108 16.96 16.22 4.62
CA CYS A 108 18.21 16.92 4.41
C CYS A 108 19.42 16.08 4.82
N LYS A 109 20.33 15.81 3.88
CA LYS A 109 21.58 15.06 4.10
C LYS A 109 22.54 15.71 5.12
N HIS A 110 22.27 16.95 5.54
CA HIS A 110 23.13 17.71 6.45
C HIS A 110 22.52 17.95 7.84
N CYS A 111 21.19 18.11 7.93
CA CYS A 111 20.52 18.43 9.20
C CYS A 111 19.31 17.54 9.50
N HIS A 112 19.04 16.52 8.67
CA HIS A 112 17.93 15.55 8.81
C HIS A 112 16.51 16.14 8.90
N SER A 113 16.37 17.45 8.71
CA SER A 113 15.07 18.13 8.69
C SER A 113 14.18 17.54 7.58
N ALA A 114 12.89 17.33 7.90
CA ALA A 114 11.83 17.07 6.93
C ALA A 114 11.71 18.20 5.90
N GLY A 115 12.07 19.41 6.34
CA GLY A 115 12.43 20.56 5.54
C GLY A 115 11.32 21.58 5.32
N ASP A 116 11.79 22.74 4.86
CA ASP A 116 11.10 23.74 4.06
C ASP A 116 12.05 23.93 2.87
N TRP A 117 11.60 23.55 1.68
CA TRP A 117 12.47 23.33 0.52
C TRP A 117 12.23 24.37 -0.55
N THR A 118 13.34 24.88 -1.10
CA THR A 118 13.30 25.72 -2.30
C THR A 118 13.80 24.94 -3.51
N TYR A 119 12.96 24.94 -4.54
CA TYR A 119 13.31 24.38 -5.85
C TYR A 119 14.35 25.24 -6.56
N SER A 120 15.15 24.62 -7.41
CA SER A 120 16.02 25.36 -8.34
C SER A 120 15.22 26.08 -9.42
N SER A 121 15.76 27.16 -9.96
CA SER A 121 15.16 27.86 -11.11
C SER A 121 15.01 26.94 -12.32
N ASP A 122 15.97 26.06 -12.55
CA ASP A 122 15.94 25.07 -13.64
C ASP A 122 14.72 24.14 -13.52
N PHE A 123 14.43 23.66 -12.30
CA PHE A 123 13.25 22.84 -12.05
C PHE A 123 11.94 23.61 -12.31
N LEU A 124 11.86 24.88 -11.91
CA LEU A 124 10.66 25.69 -12.14
C LEU A 124 10.44 25.97 -13.64
N ILE A 125 11.51 26.13 -14.41
CA ILE A 125 11.46 26.24 -15.88
C ILE A 125 10.98 24.93 -16.51
N GLU A 126 11.52 23.79 -16.05
CA GLU A 126 11.08 22.46 -16.46
C GLU A 126 9.58 22.27 -16.19
N MET A 127 9.13 22.59 -14.98
CA MET A 127 7.72 22.54 -14.59
C MET A 127 6.84 23.41 -15.47
N THR A 128 7.27 24.65 -15.75
CA THR A 128 6.52 25.56 -16.63
C THR A 128 6.39 24.98 -18.04
N SER A 129 7.44 24.36 -18.55
CA SER A 129 7.44 23.69 -19.85
C SER A 129 6.50 22.47 -19.86
N MET A 130 6.50 21.65 -18.80
CA MET A 130 5.57 20.52 -18.68
C MET A 130 4.10 20.98 -18.66
N LEU A 131 3.79 22.09 -17.98
CA LEU A 131 2.45 22.66 -17.97
C LEU A 131 2.02 23.17 -19.35
N LEU A 132 2.94 23.77 -20.12
CA LEU A 132 2.67 24.16 -21.51
C LEU A 132 2.47 22.94 -22.42
N MET A 133 3.23 21.86 -22.24
CA MET A 133 3.08 20.63 -23.03
C MET A 133 1.73 19.92 -22.81
N ARG A 134 1.07 20.13 -21.66
CA ARG A 134 -0.31 19.65 -21.47
C ARG A 134 -1.26 20.21 -22.52
N SER A 135 -1.07 21.46 -22.94
CA SER A 135 -1.94 22.09 -23.95
C SER A 135 -1.90 21.38 -25.31
N VAL A 136 -0.85 20.58 -25.55
CA VAL A 136 -0.70 19.73 -26.75
C VAL A 136 -1.01 18.25 -26.48
N ASN A 137 -1.69 17.92 -25.37
CA ASN A 137 -2.09 16.55 -24.97
C ASN A 137 -0.94 15.52 -24.93
N MET A 138 0.29 15.98 -24.66
CA MET A 138 1.41 15.09 -24.42
C MET A 138 1.43 14.71 -22.93
N GLU A 139 1.20 13.44 -22.63
CA GLU A 139 1.28 12.93 -21.25
C GLU A 139 2.72 12.77 -20.80
N ASN A 140 3.02 13.21 -19.58
CA ASN A 140 4.29 12.96 -18.92
C ASN A 140 4.06 12.01 -17.74
N PRO A 141 4.66 10.79 -17.74
CA PRO A 141 4.42 9.81 -16.68
C PRO A 141 4.92 10.25 -15.30
N ARG A 142 5.74 11.31 -15.22
CA ARG A 142 6.22 11.89 -13.96
C ARG A 142 5.31 12.98 -13.39
N LEU A 143 4.37 13.50 -14.18
CA LEU A 143 3.48 14.60 -13.80
C LEU A 143 2.04 14.12 -13.74
N HIS A 144 1.52 14.08 -12.52
CA HIS A 144 0.11 13.83 -12.23
C HIS A 144 -0.62 15.16 -12.05
N PHE A 145 -1.83 15.26 -12.58
CA PHE A 145 -2.70 16.41 -12.36
C PHE A 145 -3.80 16.05 -11.38
N GLY A 146 -3.76 16.71 -10.24
CA GLY A 146 -4.65 16.43 -9.12
C GLY A 146 -3.89 16.55 -7.81
N PRO A 147 -4.58 16.96 -6.74
CA PRO A 147 -3.97 17.04 -5.42
C PRO A 147 -3.72 15.64 -4.85
N LEU A 148 -2.60 15.49 -4.15
CA LEU A 148 -2.36 14.36 -3.26
C LEU A 148 -2.86 14.71 -1.86
N GLY A 149 -3.64 13.80 -1.28
CA GLY A 149 -4.16 13.94 0.08
C GLY A 149 -3.91 12.69 0.91
N LEU A 150 -3.84 12.87 2.22
CA LEU A 150 -3.91 11.77 3.17
C LEU A 150 -5.36 11.31 3.37
N PHE A 151 -5.53 10.26 4.16
CA PHE A 151 -6.82 9.61 4.43
C PHE A 151 -7.87 10.51 5.08
N ASP A 152 -7.44 11.59 5.73
CA ASP A 152 -8.30 12.59 6.39
C ASP A 152 -8.51 13.85 5.52
N GLY A 153 -8.00 13.84 4.28
CA GLY A 153 -8.06 14.97 3.36
C GLY A 153 -7.00 16.04 3.57
N SER A 154 -6.08 15.88 4.54
CA SER A 154 -4.94 16.79 4.68
C SER A 154 -4.05 16.73 3.44
N ARG A 155 -3.47 17.87 3.06
CA ARG A 155 -2.60 17.98 1.88
C ARG A 155 -1.26 18.54 2.32
N HIS A 156 -0.21 17.86 1.90
CA HIS A 156 1.16 18.16 2.25
C HIS A 156 2.01 18.26 1.00
N ARG A 157 3.01 19.12 1.01
CA ARG A 157 3.84 19.38 -0.17
C ARG A 157 4.82 18.24 -0.40
N PHE A 158 5.48 17.80 0.67
CA PHE A 158 6.45 16.72 0.65
C PHE A 158 5.94 15.50 1.42
N ALA A 159 6.46 14.32 1.07
CA ALA A 159 6.19 13.10 1.83
C ALA A 159 6.69 13.23 3.28
N THR A 160 7.79 13.96 3.53
CA THR A 160 8.30 14.21 4.87
C THR A 160 7.41 15.13 5.72
N ASP A 161 6.72 16.10 5.12
CA ASP A 161 5.71 16.90 5.83
C ASP A 161 4.54 16.01 6.29
N SER A 162 4.15 15.06 5.43
CA SER A 162 3.11 14.07 5.73
C SER A 162 3.55 13.14 6.86
N GLU A 163 4.83 12.72 6.86
CA GLU A 163 5.42 11.92 7.93
C GLU A 163 5.35 12.66 9.27
N GLU A 164 5.80 13.92 9.34
CA GLU A 164 5.75 14.69 10.58
C GLU A 164 4.32 14.85 11.11
N TYR A 165 3.37 15.07 10.19
CA TYR A 165 1.96 15.13 10.53
C TYR A 165 1.44 13.81 11.12
N LEU A 166 1.73 12.68 10.47
CA LEU A 166 1.33 11.36 10.95
C LEU A 166 1.99 11.01 12.29
N LEU A 167 3.28 11.29 12.45
CA LEU A 167 4.00 11.04 13.71
C LEU A 167 3.44 11.87 14.86
N LYS A 168 3.04 13.13 14.61
CA LYS A 168 2.32 13.94 15.62
C LYS A 168 0.98 13.30 15.99
N LYS A 169 0.23 12.78 15.03
CA LYS A 169 -1.02 12.06 15.31
C LYS A 169 -0.81 10.79 16.12
N ILE A 170 0.20 9.99 15.75
CA ILE A 170 0.58 8.76 16.46
C ILE A 170 0.98 9.07 17.91
N ALA A 171 1.69 10.17 18.15
CA ALA A 171 2.06 10.59 19.49
C ALA A 171 0.85 10.98 20.37
N LEU A 172 -0.25 11.41 19.77
CA LEU A 172 -1.50 11.70 20.49
C LEU A 172 -2.32 10.44 20.74
N HIS A 173 -2.42 9.57 19.74
CA HIS A 173 -3.17 8.32 19.79
C HIS A 173 -2.41 7.25 19.01
N GLU A 174 -1.87 6.27 19.73
CA GLU A 174 -1.21 5.12 19.12
C GLU A 174 -2.27 4.17 18.56
N ASP A 175 -2.43 4.19 17.23
CA ASP A 175 -3.42 3.42 16.48
C ASP A 175 -2.71 2.64 15.35
N SER A 176 -3.04 1.36 15.22
CA SER A 176 -2.52 0.50 14.17
C SER A 176 -2.77 1.07 12.77
N LEU A 177 -3.94 1.68 12.54
CA LEU A 177 -4.28 2.24 11.24
C LEU A 177 -3.37 3.42 10.88
N LEU A 178 -2.99 4.27 11.85
CA LEU A 178 -2.07 5.38 11.60
C LEU A 178 -0.66 4.89 11.22
N TRP A 179 -0.18 3.83 11.89
CA TRP A 179 1.08 3.17 11.51
C TRP A 179 1.00 2.53 10.12
N ASN A 180 -0.13 1.92 9.75
CA ASN A 180 -0.37 1.46 8.38
C ASN A 180 -0.30 2.62 7.36
N LYS A 181 -0.93 3.77 7.65
CA LYS A 181 -0.88 4.94 6.76
C LYS A 181 0.54 5.49 6.63
N LEU A 182 1.33 5.46 7.70
CA LEU A 182 2.73 5.84 7.68
C LEU A 182 3.57 4.87 6.84
N GLY A 183 3.35 3.56 6.95
CA GLY A 183 4.00 2.56 6.10
C GLY A 183 3.67 2.75 4.61
N ASN A 184 2.41 3.04 4.30
CA ASN A 184 1.99 3.35 2.93
C ASN A 184 2.67 4.61 2.37
N LEU A 185 2.85 5.64 3.20
CA LEU A 185 3.57 6.85 2.83
C LEU A 185 5.03 6.54 2.47
N TYR A 186 5.73 5.76 3.31
CA TYR A 186 7.12 5.36 3.03
C TYR A 186 7.25 4.49 1.78
N ASN A 187 6.33 3.53 1.60
CA ASN A 187 6.37 2.63 0.44
C ASN A 187 6.21 3.43 -0.86
N LYS A 188 5.22 4.34 -0.91
CA LYS A 188 5.04 5.29 -2.03
C LYS A 188 6.22 6.22 -2.22
N GLY A 189 6.90 6.58 -1.13
CA GLY A 189 8.11 7.38 -1.14
C GLY A 189 9.39 6.65 -1.51
N GLY A 190 9.32 5.36 -1.86
CA GLY A 190 10.48 4.57 -2.27
C GLY A 190 11.39 4.15 -1.12
N ARG A 191 10.84 4.08 0.10
CA ARG A 191 11.57 3.69 1.33
C ARG A 191 10.95 2.42 1.95
N PRO A 192 11.06 1.26 1.27
CA PRO A 192 10.45 0.02 1.72
C PRO A 192 10.95 -0.42 3.10
N GLU A 193 12.18 -0.11 3.48
CA GLU A 193 12.73 -0.43 4.80
C GLU A 193 12.03 0.34 5.93
N LEU A 194 11.67 1.62 5.70
CA LEU A 194 10.88 2.41 6.64
C LEU A 194 9.42 1.94 6.65
N ALA A 195 8.90 1.56 5.48
CA ALA A 195 7.56 1.01 5.34
C ALA A 195 7.41 -0.29 6.14
N THR A 196 8.37 -1.20 6.03
CA THR A 196 8.43 -2.46 6.79
C THR A 196 8.36 -2.20 8.29
N ALA A 197 9.20 -1.30 8.83
CA ALA A 197 9.19 -0.97 10.25
C ALA A 197 7.81 -0.46 10.72
N ALA A 198 7.18 0.42 9.94
CA ALA A 198 5.86 0.97 10.26
C ALA A 198 4.74 -0.09 10.17
N PHE A 199 4.79 -0.99 9.18
CA PHE A 199 3.82 -2.09 9.05
C PHE A 199 3.98 -3.12 10.18
N GLU A 200 5.21 -3.43 10.60
CA GLU A 200 5.45 -4.30 11.75
C GLU A 200 4.93 -3.69 13.04
N GLN A 201 5.09 -2.37 13.24
CA GLN A 201 4.51 -1.69 14.40
C GLN A 201 2.98 -1.67 14.35
N SER A 202 2.39 -1.48 13.18
CA SER A 202 0.93 -1.60 12.98
C SER A 202 0.42 -2.99 13.39
N ILE A 203 1.05 -4.07 12.89
CA ILE A 203 0.67 -5.45 13.22
C ILE A 203 0.88 -5.75 14.72
N ARG A 204 1.89 -5.15 15.35
CA ARG A 204 2.12 -5.30 16.79
C ARG A 204 0.97 -4.71 17.63
N LEU A 205 0.41 -3.58 17.20
CA LEU A 205 -0.70 -2.92 17.87
C LEU A 205 -2.04 -3.61 17.60
N ASP A 206 -2.24 -4.06 16.37
CA ASP A 206 -3.39 -4.88 15.99
C ASP A 206 -2.95 -6.03 15.07
N PRO A 207 -2.84 -7.26 15.61
CA PRO A 207 -2.51 -8.44 14.82
C PRO A 207 -3.51 -8.75 13.70
N ALA A 208 -4.72 -8.18 13.73
CA ALA A 208 -5.74 -8.35 12.70
C ALA A 208 -5.73 -7.25 11.63
N GLN A 209 -4.72 -6.37 11.60
CA GLN A 209 -4.65 -5.27 10.64
C GLN A 209 -4.31 -5.75 9.21
N VAL A 210 -5.36 -6.05 8.44
CA VAL A 210 -5.30 -6.70 7.12
C VAL A 210 -4.40 -5.97 6.10
N GLU A 211 -4.52 -4.65 5.93
CA GLU A 211 -3.72 -3.92 4.94
C GLU A 211 -2.23 -3.93 5.27
N SER A 212 -1.86 -3.99 6.54
CA SER A 212 -0.45 -4.06 6.95
C SER A 212 0.14 -5.44 6.64
N HIS A 213 -0.61 -6.51 6.89
CA HIS A 213 -0.23 -7.85 6.43
C HIS A 213 -0.07 -7.90 4.91
N PHE A 214 -1.05 -7.38 4.16
CA PHE A 214 -0.98 -7.36 2.71
C PHE A 214 0.23 -6.58 2.20
N SER A 215 0.45 -5.36 2.70
CA SER A 215 1.54 -4.48 2.25
C SER A 215 2.92 -5.05 2.60
N LEU A 216 3.05 -5.65 3.79
CA LEU A 216 4.28 -6.32 4.20
C LEU A 216 4.57 -7.56 3.34
N GLY A 217 3.53 -8.33 3.01
CA GLY A 217 3.63 -9.46 2.07
C GLY A 217 4.14 -9.03 0.69
N GLN A 218 3.66 -7.89 0.16
CA GLN A 218 4.13 -7.35 -1.11
C GLN A 218 5.62 -6.96 -1.07
N ILE A 219 6.07 -6.30 0.00
CA ILE A 219 7.49 -5.94 0.16
C ILE A 219 8.35 -7.21 0.24
N LEU A 220 7.92 -8.20 1.01
CA LEU A 220 8.64 -9.47 1.18
C LEU A 220 8.71 -10.28 -0.12
N GLU A 221 7.66 -10.26 -0.95
CA GLU A 221 7.66 -10.91 -2.26
C GLU A 221 8.68 -10.27 -3.20
N GLN A 222 8.80 -8.93 -3.19
CA GLN A 222 9.77 -8.20 -4.01
C GLN A 222 11.22 -8.48 -3.62
N VAL A 223 11.48 -8.79 -2.35
CA VAL A 223 12.82 -9.23 -1.88
C VAL A 223 12.98 -10.77 -1.88
N HIS A 224 12.05 -11.48 -2.52
CA HIS A 224 12.07 -12.93 -2.68
C HIS A 224 12.10 -13.73 -1.36
N GLU A 225 11.58 -13.16 -0.28
CA GLU A 225 11.36 -13.86 1.00
C GLU A 225 9.97 -14.52 0.94
N TYR A 226 9.83 -15.52 0.07
CA TYR A 226 8.53 -16.07 -0.34
C TYR A 226 7.76 -16.75 0.79
N GLU A 227 8.43 -17.42 1.73
CA GLU A 227 7.79 -18.05 2.88
C GLU A 227 7.11 -17.01 3.78
N TRP A 228 7.82 -15.91 4.07
CA TRP A 228 7.30 -14.82 4.88
C TRP A 228 6.22 -14.02 4.13
N ALA A 229 6.41 -13.80 2.82
CA ALA A 229 5.40 -13.17 1.98
C ALA A 229 4.09 -13.97 2.00
N ALA A 230 4.17 -15.28 1.76
CA ALA A 230 3.01 -16.17 1.78
C ALA A 230 2.34 -16.22 3.16
N TYR A 231 3.11 -16.24 4.25
CA TYR A 231 2.57 -16.14 5.61
C TYR A 231 1.71 -14.89 5.80
N HIS A 232 2.22 -13.71 5.43
CA HIS A 232 1.47 -12.46 5.56
C HIS A 232 0.26 -12.39 4.62
N PHE A 233 0.35 -12.92 3.40
CA PHE A 233 -0.81 -13.03 2.52
C PHE A 233 -1.89 -13.97 3.08
N ARG A 234 -1.52 -15.11 3.68
CA ARG A 234 -2.49 -16.01 4.32
C ARG A 234 -3.17 -15.34 5.51
N LEU A 235 -2.42 -14.61 6.34
CA LEU A 235 -3.03 -13.81 7.42
C LEU A 235 -3.97 -12.72 6.91
N THR A 236 -3.69 -12.12 5.74
CA THR A 236 -4.62 -11.18 5.08
C THR A 236 -5.97 -11.85 4.81
N LEU A 237 -5.96 -13.12 4.37
CA LEU A 237 -7.16 -13.94 4.18
C LEU A 237 -7.84 -14.28 5.52
N CYS A 238 -7.07 -14.72 6.52
CA CYS A 238 -7.62 -15.13 7.82
C CYS A 238 -8.33 -14.00 8.55
N TYR A 239 -7.84 -12.77 8.47
CA TYR A 239 -8.44 -11.63 9.17
C TYR A 239 -9.53 -10.91 8.38
N GLY A 240 -9.69 -11.22 7.08
CA GLY A 240 -10.59 -10.52 6.16
C GLY A 240 -12.04 -10.40 6.65
N SER A 241 -12.61 -11.47 7.21
CA SER A 241 -14.00 -11.48 7.70
C SER A 241 -14.25 -10.53 8.87
N SER A 242 -13.25 -10.36 9.73
CA SER A 242 -13.34 -9.52 10.93
C SER A 242 -12.95 -8.06 10.66
N TYR A 243 -12.27 -7.79 9.54
CA TYR A 243 -11.70 -6.49 9.25
C TYR A 243 -12.78 -5.50 8.81
N LYS A 244 -12.84 -4.30 9.41
CA LYS A 244 -13.94 -3.33 9.18
C LYS A 244 -13.49 -1.95 8.69
N ALA A 245 -12.19 -1.65 8.71
CA ALA A 245 -11.69 -0.32 8.33
C ALA A 245 -11.59 -0.10 6.80
N MET A 246 -11.98 -1.11 6.00
CA MET A 246 -12.12 -1.04 4.55
C MET A 246 -13.50 -1.51 4.11
N ASP A 247 -14.08 -0.88 3.07
CA ASP A 247 -15.34 -1.30 2.49
C ASP A 247 -15.26 -2.70 1.86
N ALA A 248 -16.41 -3.36 1.73
CA ALA A 248 -16.45 -4.74 1.28
C ALA A 248 -15.96 -4.95 -0.16
N ILE A 249 -16.12 -3.96 -1.05
CA ILE A 249 -15.70 -4.10 -2.45
C ILE A 249 -14.18 -4.07 -2.53
N ASP A 250 -13.54 -3.11 -1.87
CA ASP A 250 -12.08 -2.99 -1.86
C ASP A 250 -11.42 -4.09 -1.03
N LEU A 251 -12.06 -4.53 0.07
CA LEU A 251 -11.61 -5.71 0.81
C LEU A 251 -11.61 -6.94 -0.11
N ARG A 252 -12.70 -7.20 -0.86
CA ARG A 252 -12.74 -8.35 -1.79
C ARG A 252 -11.60 -8.30 -2.79
N LYS A 253 -11.31 -7.13 -3.37
CA LYS A 253 -10.20 -6.97 -4.33
C LYS A 253 -8.86 -7.26 -3.66
N MET A 254 -8.63 -6.76 -2.45
CA MET A 254 -7.39 -7.01 -1.71
C MET A 254 -7.19 -8.50 -1.42
N LEU A 255 -8.24 -9.18 -0.95
CA LEU A 255 -8.20 -10.63 -0.71
C LEU A 255 -7.94 -11.42 -2.00
N ALA A 256 -8.56 -11.00 -3.11
CA ALA A 256 -8.29 -11.58 -4.42
C ALA A 256 -6.83 -11.36 -4.87
N CYS A 257 -6.25 -10.18 -4.64
CA CYS A 257 -4.85 -9.92 -4.92
C CYS A 257 -3.94 -10.80 -4.05
N ALA A 258 -4.27 -10.98 -2.78
CA ALA A 258 -3.51 -11.85 -1.88
C ALA A 258 -3.52 -13.31 -2.37
N LEU A 259 -4.66 -13.80 -2.87
CA LEU A 259 -4.77 -15.13 -3.47
C LEU A 259 -3.93 -15.26 -4.76
N ASP A 260 -3.93 -14.24 -5.62
CA ASP A 260 -3.11 -14.23 -6.83
C ASP A 260 -1.61 -14.26 -6.50
N TYR A 261 -1.17 -13.49 -5.50
CA TYR A 261 0.21 -13.58 -4.98
C TYR A 261 0.53 -14.97 -4.42
N LEU A 262 -0.37 -15.55 -3.62
CA LEU A 262 -0.20 -16.90 -3.06
C LEU A 262 -0.12 -17.96 -4.17
N PHE A 263 -0.93 -17.83 -5.21
CA PHE A 263 -0.88 -18.71 -6.39
C PHE A 263 0.46 -18.60 -7.12
N SER A 264 0.94 -17.37 -7.33
CA SER A 264 2.24 -17.11 -7.94
C SER A 264 3.38 -17.72 -7.13
N ILE A 265 3.39 -17.50 -5.81
CA ILE A 265 4.40 -18.03 -4.89
C ILE A 265 4.36 -19.57 -4.86
N HIS A 266 3.16 -20.16 -4.73
CA HIS A 266 2.97 -21.61 -4.74
C HIS A 266 3.56 -22.23 -6.00
N THR A 267 3.24 -21.65 -7.17
CA THR A 267 3.75 -22.11 -8.47
C THR A 267 5.27 -21.98 -8.56
N LYS A 268 5.85 -20.83 -8.16
CA LYS A 268 7.31 -20.60 -8.14
C LYS A 268 8.03 -21.58 -7.20
N SER A 269 7.36 -22.00 -6.13
CA SER A 269 7.90 -22.92 -5.13
C SER A 269 7.68 -24.40 -5.46
N GLU A 270 7.16 -24.72 -6.66
CA GLU A 270 6.79 -26.09 -7.07
C GLU A 270 5.84 -26.78 -6.08
N GLY A 271 4.99 -25.98 -5.44
CA GLY A 271 3.98 -26.44 -4.49
C GLY A 271 4.46 -26.64 -3.05
N THR A 272 5.73 -26.36 -2.74
CA THR A 272 6.26 -26.47 -1.37
C THR A 272 5.63 -25.46 -0.40
N ILE A 273 5.37 -24.23 -0.85
CA ILE A 273 4.68 -23.21 -0.07
C ILE A 273 3.18 -23.31 -0.32
N GLN A 274 2.39 -23.56 0.74
CA GLN A 274 0.95 -23.75 0.62
C GLN A 274 0.21 -22.45 0.27
N LEU A 275 -0.79 -22.57 -0.62
CA LEU A 275 -1.67 -21.48 -1.06
C LEU A 275 -2.71 -21.09 0.00
N ILE A 276 -3.30 -22.09 0.67
CA ILE A 276 -4.42 -21.91 1.60
C ILE A 276 -3.88 -21.74 3.03
N PRO A 277 -4.50 -20.88 3.86
CA PRO A 277 -4.23 -20.82 5.30
C PRO A 277 -4.25 -22.19 5.98
N THR A 278 -3.27 -22.41 6.85
CA THR A 278 -3.24 -23.61 7.70
C THR A 278 -4.34 -23.56 8.76
N GLY A 279 -4.74 -24.72 9.28
CA GLY A 279 -5.73 -24.79 10.35
C GLY A 279 -5.30 -24.04 11.62
N GLU A 280 -3.99 -23.93 11.89
CA GLU A 280 -3.45 -23.14 13.00
C GLU A 280 -3.60 -21.64 12.74
N GLU A 281 -3.27 -21.16 11.54
CA GLU A 281 -3.46 -19.75 11.14
C GLU A 281 -4.93 -19.34 11.24
N LEU A 282 -5.85 -20.19 10.77
CA LEU A 282 -7.30 -19.95 10.86
C LEU A 282 -7.81 -19.89 12.31
N LYS A 283 -7.36 -20.82 13.16
CA LYS A 283 -7.69 -20.85 14.59
C LYS A 283 -7.14 -19.62 15.32
N ALA A 284 -5.88 -19.25 15.04
CA ALA A 284 -5.22 -18.11 15.65
C ALA A 284 -5.95 -16.79 15.31
N ALA A 285 -6.42 -16.65 14.08
CA ALA A 285 -7.21 -15.50 13.66
C ALA A 285 -8.63 -15.44 14.24
N ARG A 286 -9.02 -16.43 15.06
CA ARG A 286 -10.41 -16.65 15.50
C ARG A 286 -11.38 -16.67 14.33
N CYS A 287 -10.92 -17.15 13.17
CA CYS A 287 -11.75 -17.45 12.03
C CYS A 287 -12.53 -18.75 12.34
N GLY A 288 -13.36 -18.69 13.38
CA GLY A 288 -14.20 -19.78 13.89
C GLY A 288 -15.50 -19.98 13.10
N GLU A 289 -15.62 -19.33 11.95
CA GLU A 289 -16.68 -19.54 10.96
C GLU A 289 -16.08 -19.59 9.54
N VAL A 290 -14.88 -20.17 9.36
CA VAL A 290 -14.58 -20.75 8.05
C VAL A 290 -15.41 -22.02 7.93
N ILE A 291 -16.69 -21.77 7.64
CA ILE A 291 -17.68 -22.68 7.07
C ILE A 291 -17.45 -24.16 7.50
N GLU A 292 -17.87 -24.52 8.72
CA GLU A 292 -18.26 -25.92 9.02
C GLU A 292 -19.34 -26.41 8.04
N ASP A 293 -20.01 -25.50 7.33
CA ASP A 293 -20.98 -25.74 6.25
C ASP A 293 -20.37 -26.11 4.87
N ILE A 294 -19.03 -26.25 4.72
CA ILE A 294 -18.51 -27.16 3.69
C ILE A 294 -18.61 -28.54 4.35
N GLN A 295 -19.85 -28.96 4.60
CA GLN A 295 -20.14 -30.35 4.89
C GLN A 295 -19.45 -31.15 3.80
N GLU A 296 -18.72 -32.17 4.21
CA GLU A 296 -17.93 -33.10 3.40
C GLU A 296 -18.74 -33.85 2.33
N GLU A 297 -19.94 -33.39 1.98
CA GLU A 297 -20.78 -33.89 0.90
C GLU A 297 -20.78 -32.89 -0.28
N GLU A 298 -19.86 -33.15 -1.21
CA GLU A 298 -20.01 -32.83 -2.64
C GLU A 298 -20.17 -31.35 -3.03
N ALA A 299 -19.08 -30.61 -2.96
CA ALA A 299 -18.83 -29.60 -3.98
C ALA A 299 -17.34 -29.59 -4.33
N TRP A 300 -16.96 -30.48 -5.24
CA TRP A 300 -15.82 -30.21 -6.13
C TRP A 300 -16.22 -28.98 -6.97
N ILE A 301 -16.20 -27.79 -6.37
CA ILE A 301 -16.27 -26.56 -7.14
C ILE A 301 -14.91 -26.49 -7.82
N GLU A 302 -14.86 -26.97 -9.06
CA GLU A 302 -13.76 -26.68 -9.97
C GLU A 302 -13.79 -25.16 -10.19
N TRP A 303 -12.93 -24.47 -9.45
CA TRP A 303 -12.68 -23.05 -9.65
C TRP A 303 -11.73 -22.92 -10.83
N ASP A 304 -12.21 -22.39 -11.94
CA ASP A 304 -11.36 -21.94 -13.04
C ASP A 304 -10.60 -20.67 -12.59
N VAL A 305 -9.57 -20.85 -11.76
CA VAL A 305 -8.67 -19.78 -11.35
C VAL A 305 -7.72 -19.50 -12.51
N VAL A 306 -7.82 -18.28 -13.04
CA VAL A 306 -6.98 -17.84 -14.17
C VAL A 306 -5.96 -16.85 -13.63
N PRO A 307 -4.65 -17.20 -13.65
CA PRO A 307 -3.60 -16.31 -13.16
C PRO A 307 -3.61 -14.98 -13.92
N ASN A 308 -3.35 -13.87 -13.21
CA ASN A 308 -3.42 -12.51 -13.75
C ASN A 308 -4.82 -12.04 -14.20
N GLN A 309 -5.88 -12.81 -13.94
CA GLN A 309 -7.26 -12.36 -14.07
C GLN A 309 -7.88 -12.29 -12.68
N LEU A 310 -7.77 -11.11 -12.06
CA LEU A 310 -8.11 -10.89 -10.66
C LEU A 310 -9.56 -11.29 -10.33
N GLU A 311 -10.49 -11.10 -11.27
CA GLU A 311 -11.90 -11.44 -11.09
C GLU A 311 -12.13 -12.95 -10.91
N SER A 312 -11.23 -13.80 -11.41
CA SER A 312 -11.32 -15.25 -11.22
C SER A 312 -11.15 -15.66 -9.76
N PHE A 313 -10.46 -14.85 -8.96
CA PHE A 313 -10.25 -15.08 -7.53
C PHE A 313 -11.38 -14.52 -6.65
N PHE A 314 -12.28 -13.70 -7.19
CA PHE A 314 -13.36 -13.06 -6.40
C PHE A 314 -14.24 -14.05 -5.63
N PRO A 315 -14.66 -15.20 -6.19
CA PRO A 315 -15.49 -16.12 -5.43
C PRO A 315 -14.78 -16.69 -4.19
N ILE A 316 -13.48 -17.02 -4.32
CA ILE A 316 -12.67 -17.54 -3.21
C ILE A 316 -12.43 -16.42 -2.18
N ALA A 317 -12.14 -15.20 -2.65
CA ALA A 317 -12.03 -14.03 -1.78
C ALA A 317 -13.31 -13.79 -0.98
N GLU A 318 -14.49 -13.93 -1.59
CA GLU A 318 -15.79 -13.80 -0.92
C GLU A 318 -16.03 -14.87 0.16
N MET A 319 -15.36 -16.03 0.11
CA MET A 319 -15.40 -17.02 1.20
C MET A 319 -14.70 -16.49 2.45
N TYR A 320 -13.52 -15.89 2.28
CA TYR A 320 -12.74 -15.30 3.38
C TYR A 320 -13.33 -14.01 3.95
N MET A 321 -14.34 -13.42 3.29
CA MET A 321 -15.08 -12.27 3.80
C MET A 321 -16.15 -12.64 4.84
N GLY A 322 -16.55 -13.92 4.94
CA GLY A 322 -17.65 -14.35 5.81
C GLY A 322 -18.93 -13.53 5.56
N GLU A 323 -19.55 -13.05 6.63
CA GLU A 323 -20.78 -12.24 6.58
C GLU A 323 -20.62 -10.92 5.81
N ARG A 324 -19.41 -10.36 5.75
CA ARG A 324 -19.14 -9.10 5.02
C ARG A 324 -19.39 -9.21 3.52
N ARG A 325 -19.41 -10.41 2.93
CA ARG A 325 -19.83 -10.59 1.53
C ARG A 325 -21.24 -10.03 1.29
N LYS A 326 -22.10 -10.00 2.32
CA LYS A 326 -23.47 -9.50 2.22
C LYS A 326 -23.53 -7.98 2.06
N GLU A 327 -22.46 -7.26 2.39
CA GLU A 327 -22.33 -5.83 2.14
C GLU A 327 -22.13 -5.52 0.64
N ILE A 328 -21.62 -6.48 -0.15
CA ILE A 328 -21.48 -6.33 -1.60
C ILE A 328 -22.85 -6.37 -2.26
N PRO A 329 -23.17 -5.46 -3.21
CA PRO A 329 -24.40 -5.52 -3.98
C PRO A 329 -24.59 -6.89 -4.64
N PHE A 330 -25.77 -7.50 -4.49
CA PHE A 330 -26.06 -8.87 -4.96
C PHE A 330 -25.63 -9.14 -6.41
N ARG A 331 -25.84 -8.17 -7.32
CA ARG A 331 -25.45 -8.26 -8.74
C ARG A 331 -23.93 -8.42 -8.98
N LEU A 332 -23.11 -7.99 -8.02
CA LEU A 332 -21.65 -8.03 -8.08
C LEU A 332 -21.07 -9.25 -7.37
N ARG A 333 -21.85 -9.97 -6.55
CA ARG A 333 -21.37 -11.17 -5.84
C ARG A 333 -21.11 -12.30 -6.82
N THR A 334 -19.94 -12.92 -6.72
CA THR A 334 -19.52 -13.98 -7.63
C THR A 334 -19.70 -15.36 -7.01
N LEU A 335 -19.47 -15.52 -5.70
CA LEU A 335 -19.61 -16.80 -4.99
C LEU A 335 -21.05 -17.34 -5.02
N ASP A 336 -22.06 -16.46 -4.96
CA ASP A 336 -23.48 -16.81 -5.03
C ASP A 336 -23.86 -17.57 -6.32
N LYS A 337 -23.06 -17.47 -7.39
CA LYS A 337 -23.29 -18.17 -8.65
C LYS A 337 -22.89 -19.64 -8.57
N HIS A 338 -21.88 -19.96 -7.76
CA HIS A 338 -21.32 -21.30 -7.59
C HIS A 338 -22.02 -22.09 -6.49
N LEU A 339 -22.66 -21.41 -5.53
CA LEU A 339 -23.43 -22.05 -4.45
C LEU A 339 -24.86 -22.46 -4.83
N ARG A 340 -25.33 -22.18 -6.06
CA ARG A 340 -26.70 -22.56 -6.46
C ARG A 340 -26.76 -24.07 -6.67
N PRO A 341 -27.68 -24.80 -6.01
CA PRO A 341 -27.85 -26.22 -6.28
C PRO A 341 -28.25 -26.40 -7.75
N VAL A 342 -27.60 -27.34 -8.43
CA VAL A 342 -28.02 -27.82 -9.75
C VAL A 342 -29.50 -28.18 -9.62
N ARG A 343 -30.38 -27.42 -10.28
CA ARG A 343 -31.81 -27.73 -10.30
C ARG A 343 -31.95 -29.12 -10.94
N SER A 344 -32.21 -30.15 -10.12
CA SER A 344 -32.65 -31.44 -10.61
C SER A 344 -33.89 -31.19 -11.48
N THR A 345 -33.76 -31.38 -12.80
CA THR A 345 -34.90 -31.32 -13.70
C THR A 345 -35.91 -32.38 -13.25
N PRO A 346 -37.21 -32.04 -13.08
CA PRO A 346 -38.18 -33.04 -12.68
C PRO A 346 -38.27 -34.07 -13.81
N ILE A 347 -37.86 -35.31 -13.51
CA ILE A 347 -38.10 -36.45 -14.39
C ILE A 347 -39.62 -36.52 -14.59
N LYS A 348 -40.09 -36.12 -15.78
CA LYS A 348 -41.49 -36.31 -16.19
C LYS A 348 -41.74 -37.82 -16.17
N LYS A 349 -42.33 -38.32 -15.09
CA LYS A 349 -42.90 -39.68 -15.05
C LYS A 349 -43.91 -39.78 -16.20
N LYS A 350 -43.51 -40.44 -17.28
CA LYS A 350 -44.44 -40.84 -18.36
C LYS A 350 -45.56 -41.64 -17.71
N LYS A 351 -46.75 -41.05 -17.60
CA LYS A 351 -47.98 -41.80 -17.32
C LYS A 351 -48.17 -42.78 -18.48
N LYS A 352 -47.80 -44.05 -18.28
CA LYS A 352 -48.31 -45.16 -19.10
C LYS A 352 -49.84 -45.13 -18.97
N LYS A 353 -50.53 -44.67 -20.01
CA LYS A 353 -51.97 -44.90 -20.17
C LYS A 353 -52.16 -46.41 -20.31
N ARG A 354 -52.70 -47.04 -19.27
CA ARG A 354 -53.39 -48.34 -19.36
C ARG A 354 -54.85 -48.04 -19.67
N LYS A 355 -55.27 -48.30 -20.89
CA LYS A 355 -56.47 -49.04 -21.30
C LYS A 355 -56.61 -48.94 -22.81
#